data_AF-A0A212QQL0-F1
#
_entry.id   AF-A0A212QQL0-F1
#
_cell.length_a   1.000
_cell.length_b   1.000
_cell.length_c   1.000
_cell.angle_alpha   90.00
_cell.angle_beta   90.00
_cell.angle_gamma   90.00
#
_symmetry.space_group_name_H-M   'P 1'
#
loop_
_entity.id
_entity.type
_entity.pdbx_description
1 polymer ?
#
loop_
_entity_poly.entity_id
_entity_poly.type
_entity_poly.pdbx_seq_one_letter_code
_entity_poly.pdbx_strand_id
1 'polypeptide(L)'
;MSKPKVAFYWCASCGGCEEAIVDLAEEILQVVEAVEIAFWPVALDFKREDVERLADGELAAAFINGAIRTSEQVEMAHLLRAKARLLIAFGSCSHMGGVPGLANLFDREEILRYVYEEAPTVHNPQRVRPETRIEVDEGLLTLPAFDEAVRTLDQTVEVDYYLPGCPPPVGLIRSALQALLEGQLPPRGSVLAPDVALCAECPRKPTKPERLALKDLKRPHQVLIDPQTCLLAQGIICLGPATRSGCGAACIQGNMPCTGCLGPTSRVLDGGAKALSALASLLDATEEAEIERILEGIPDPVGLFYRYSLPASLLHRRAGNGRRVQEGRTR
;
A
#
# COMPACT_ATOMS: atom_id res chain seq x y z
N MET A 1 6.90 29.22 20.68
CA MET A 1 5.90 29.07 19.60
C MET A 1 5.00 27.91 19.99
N SER A 2 3.71 27.90 19.60
CA SER A 2 2.85 26.73 19.78
C SER A 2 3.39 25.57 18.93
N LYS A 3 3.34 24.34 19.46
CA LYS A 3 3.76 23.15 18.70
C LYS A 3 2.87 22.99 17.46
N PRO A 4 3.41 22.57 16.30
CA PRO A 4 2.60 22.23 15.14
C PRO A 4 1.65 21.07 15.48
N LYS A 5 0.38 21.20 15.10
CA LYS A 5 -0.62 20.14 15.29
C LYS A 5 -0.52 19.09 14.18
N VAL A 6 -0.55 17.82 14.56
CA VAL A 6 -0.55 16.71 13.61
C VAL A 6 -1.71 15.75 13.86
N ALA A 7 -2.11 15.05 12.81
CA ALA A 7 -3.12 14.00 12.86
C ALA A 7 -2.61 12.69 12.26
N PHE A 8 -3.03 11.57 12.83
CA PHE A 8 -2.83 10.21 12.32
C PHE A 8 -4.21 9.54 12.22
N TYR A 9 -4.53 8.96 11.06
CA TYR A 9 -5.81 8.31 10.87
C TYR A 9 -5.71 7.10 9.94
N TRP A 10 -6.51 6.08 10.26
CA TRP A 10 -6.58 4.82 9.52
C TRP A 10 -7.83 4.71 8.64
N CYS A 11 -7.67 4.28 7.39
CA CYS A 11 -8.79 3.91 6.51
C CYS A 11 -8.90 2.38 6.45
N ALA A 12 -8.98 1.78 5.26
CA ALA A 12 -8.89 0.32 5.09
C ALA A 12 -7.45 -0.14 5.39
N SER A 13 -7.13 -0.25 6.67
CA SER A 13 -5.81 -0.49 7.24
C SER A 13 -5.79 -1.76 8.09
N CYS A 14 -4.58 -2.27 8.35
CA CYS A 14 -4.34 -3.39 9.27
C CYS A 14 -3.78 -2.96 10.63
N GLY A 15 -3.65 -1.65 10.88
CA GLY A 15 -3.01 -1.11 12.09
C GLY A 15 -1.47 -1.02 12.02
N GLY A 16 -0.82 -1.75 11.10
CA GLY A 16 0.65 -1.82 11.07
C GLY A 16 1.38 -0.48 10.85
N CYS A 17 0.77 0.51 10.20
CA CYS A 17 1.38 1.84 10.07
C CYS A 17 1.32 2.62 11.40
N GLU A 18 0.28 2.40 12.21
CA GLU A 18 0.16 3.00 13.53
C GLU A 18 1.18 2.39 14.49
N GLU A 19 1.30 1.07 14.48
CA GLU A 19 2.34 0.35 15.23
C GLU A 19 3.75 0.80 14.82
N ALA A 20 3.99 1.10 13.54
CA ALA A 20 5.29 1.61 13.10
C ALA A 20 5.63 3.00 13.67
N ILE A 21 4.64 3.81 14.08
CA ILE A 21 4.89 5.04 14.85
C ILE A 21 5.27 4.69 16.29
N VAL A 22 4.61 3.69 16.89
CA VAL A 22 4.93 3.20 18.25
C VAL A 22 6.32 2.56 18.30
N ASP A 23 6.76 1.91 17.22
CA ASP A 23 8.10 1.32 17.04
C ASP A 23 9.23 2.37 16.99
N LEU A 24 8.92 3.67 17.02
CA LEU A 24 9.92 4.70 17.36
C LEU A 24 10.46 4.53 18.78
N ALA A 25 9.83 3.72 19.63
CA ALA A 25 10.25 3.38 20.97
C ALA A 25 10.53 4.65 21.81
N GLU A 26 11.71 4.80 22.41
CA GLU A 26 12.04 5.96 23.23
C GLU A 26 12.01 7.29 22.45
N GLU A 27 12.19 7.23 21.13
CA GLU A 27 12.22 8.43 20.29
C GLU A 27 10.85 9.02 20.02
N ILE A 28 9.77 8.27 20.27
CA ILE A 28 8.42 8.83 20.21
C ILE A 28 8.27 10.00 21.19
N LEU A 29 9.05 10.01 22.29
CA LEU A 29 9.09 11.11 23.25
C LEU A 29 9.56 12.42 22.60
N GLN A 30 10.52 12.35 21.68
CA GLN A 30 10.99 13.52 20.93
C GLN A 30 9.92 14.02 19.97
N VAL A 31 9.14 13.11 19.38
CA VAL A 31 8.01 13.47 18.51
C VAL A 31 6.95 14.22 19.31
N VAL A 32 6.49 13.69 20.44
CA VAL A 32 5.47 14.37 21.28
C VAL A 32 5.99 15.66 21.94
N GLU A 33 7.30 15.80 22.11
CA GLU A 33 7.92 17.07 22.48
C GLU A 33 7.88 18.10 21.35
N ALA A 34 8.01 17.67 20.09
CA ALA A 34 8.04 18.54 18.92
C ALA A 34 6.65 18.90 18.36
N VAL A 35 5.66 18.01 18.46
CA VAL A 35 4.31 18.19 17.89
C VAL A 35 3.21 18.11 18.93
N GLU A 36 2.05 18.68 18.62
CA GLU A 36 0.80 18.43 19.33
C GLU A 36 -0.01 17.40 18.53
N ILE A 37 -0.35 16.25 19.13
CA ILE A 37 -1.21 15.27 18.49
C ILE A 37 -2.66 15.74 18.66
N ALA A 38 -3.27 16.19 17.58
CA ALA A 38 -4.64 16.70 17.58
C ALA A 38 -5.68 15.62 17.23
N PHE A 39 -5.25 14.53 16.59
CA PHE A 39 -6.12 13.41 16.25
C PHE A 39 -5.30 12.14 16.06
N TRP A 40 -5.56 11.11 16.86
CA TRP A 40 -4.97 9.78 16.73
C TRP A 40 -5.84 8.73 17.44
N PRO A 41 -6.96 8.29 16.84
CA PRO A 41 -8.01 7.56 17.55
C PRO A 41 -7.62 6.15 18.00
N VAL A 42 -6.56 5.56 17.44
CA VAL A 42 -6.05 4.26 17.91
C VAL A 42 -5.28 4.39 19.24
N ALA A 43 -4.62 5.53 19.46
CA ALA A 43 -3.77 5.73 20.63
C ALA A 43 -4.47 6.53 21.74
N LEU A 44 -5.43 7.38 21.37
CA LEU A 44 -6.05 8.38 22.26
C LEU A 44 -7.55 8.50 21.97
N ASP A 45 -8.32 9.01 22.92
CA ASP A 45 -9.80 8.99 22.90
C ASP A 45 -10.48 9.97 21.92
N PHE A 46 -9.74 10.56 20.97
CA PHE A 46 -10.29 11.50 20.01
C PHE A 46 -11.42 10.91 19.16
N LYS A 47 -12.38 11.76 18.81
CA LYS A 47 -13.54 11.45 17.99
C LYS A 47 -13.56 12.31 16.73
N ARG A 48 -14.43 11.96 15.79
CA ARG A 48 -14.59 12.70 14.52
C ARG A 48 -14.93 14.17 14.78
N GLU A 49 -15.76 14.45 15.79
CA GLU A 49 -16.19 15.79 16.15
C GLU A 49 -15.02 16.68 16.61
N ASP A 50 -13.94 16.09 17.15
CA ASP A 50 -12.72 16.84 17.47
C ASP A 50 -12.06 17.42 16.21
N VAL A 51 -12.06 16.65 15.11
CA VAL A 51 -11.52 17.09 13.82
C VAL A 51 -12.43 18.12 13.17
N GLU A 52 -13.75 17.93 13.25
CA GLU A 52 -14.74 18.86 12.68
C GLU A 52 -14.66 20.25 13.31
N ARG A 53 -14.30 20.33 14.61
CA ARG A 53 -14.09 21.60 15.33
C ARG A 53 -12.83 22.36 14.95
N LEU A 54 -11.85 21.71 14.31
CA LEU A 54 -10.64 22.38 13.86
C LEU A 54 -10.97 23.37 12.73
N ALA A 55 -10.26 24.49 12.68
CA ALA A 55 -10.27 25.36 11.52
C ALA A 55 -9.58 24.69 10.32
N ASP A 56 -9.96 25.09 9.11
CA ASP A 56 -9.31 24.60 7.90
C ASP A 56 -7.83 25.02 7.88
N GLY A 57 -6.95 24.08 7.52
CA GLY A 57 -5.50 24.27 7.59
C GLY A 57 -4.93 24.47 9.01
N GLU A 58 -5.67 24.12 10.07
CA GLU A 58 -5.16 24.18 11.45
C GLU A 58 -4.11 23.09 11.73
N LEU A 59 -4.25 21.91 11.11
CA LEU A 59 -3.24 20.86 11.19
C LEU A 59 -2.05 21.21 10.29
N ALA A 60 -0.85 21.19 10.86
CA ALA A 60 0.38 21.32 10.08
C ALA A 60 0.54 20.14 9.11
N ALA A 61 0.23 18.92 9.58
CA ALA A 61 0.27 17.71 8.77
C ALA A 61 -0.78 16.69 9.23
N ALA A 62 -1.35 15.95 8.28
CA ALA A 62 -2.16 14.77 8.54
C ALA A 62 -1.58 13.56 7.80
N PHE A 63 -1.31 12.49 8.54
CA PHE A 63 -0.84 11.21 8.03
C PHE A 63 -2.02 10.25 7.93
N ILE A 64 -2.42 9.92 6.71
CA ILE A 64 -3.51 8.97 6.47
C ILE A 64 -2.93 7.65 5.98
N ASN A 65 -3.19 6.58 6.72
CA ASN A 65 -2.86 5.22 6.33
C ASN A 65 -4.11 4.44 5.90
N GLY A 66 -3.90 3.28 5.29
CA GLY A 66 -4.99 2.46 4.75
C GLY A 66 -5.50 2.96 3.39
N ALA A 67 -6.11 2.05 2.63
CA ALA A 67 -6.72 2.39 1.35
C ALA A 67 -8.16 2.92 1.54
N ILE A 68 -8.78 3.44 0.49
CA ILE A 68 -10.18 3.91 0.54
C ILE A 68 -11.10 2.83 -0.03
N ARG A 69 -12.06 2.38 0.77
CA ARG A 69 -13.03 1.34 0.40
C ARG A 69 -14.46 1.59 0.92
N THR A 70 -14.67 2.49 1.87
CA THR A 70 -15.99 2.81 2.39
C THR A 70 -16.32 4.30 2.31
N SER A 71 -17.61 4.65 2.35
CA SER A 71 -18.05 6.05 2.34
C SER A 71 -17.50 6.86 3.52
N GLU A 72 -17.41 6.27 4.71
CA GLU A 72 -16.82 6.93 5.89
C GLU A 72 -15.35 7.30 5.66
N GLN A 73 -14.58 6.41 5.01
CA GLN A 73 -13.18 6.68 4.70
C GLN A 73 -13.02 7.82 3.69
N VAL A 74 -13.93 7.91 2.72
CA VAL A 74 -14.00 9.04 1.79
C VAL A 74 -14.27 10.34 2.54
N GLU A 75 -15.27 10.36 3.43
CA GLU A 75 -15.61 11.53 4.24
C GLU A 75 -14.44 11.98 5.11
N MET A 76 -13.79 11.04 5.80
CA MET A 76 -12.64 11.34 6.65
C MET A 76 -11.43 11.82 5.87
N ALA A 77 -11.18 11.28 4.67
CA ALA A 77 -10.13 11.77 3.78
C ALA A 77 -10.36 13.24 3.36
N HIS A 78 -11.60 13.58 2.97
CA HIS A 78 -11.96 14.97 2.65
C HIS A 78 -11.88 15.90 3.87
N LEU A 79 -12.38 15.46 5.02
CA LEU A 79 -12.32 16.23 6.26
C LEU A 79 -10.87 16.54 6.65
N LEU A 80 -10.02 15.52 6.73
CA LEU A 80 -8.61 15.70 7.10
C LEU A 80 -7.84 16.51 6.05
N ARG A 81 -8.13 16.35 4.75
CA ARG A 81 -7.55 17.20 3.70
C ARG A 81 -7.89 18.67 3.92
N ALA A 82 -9.13 19.01 4.26
CA ALA A 82 -9.53 20.39 4.54
C ALA A 82 -8.85 20.95 5.80
N LYS A 83 -8.69 20.12 6.84
CA LYS A 83 -8.05 20.52 8.10
C LYS A 83 -6.53 20.60 8.03
N ALA A 84 -5.88 19.93 7.07
CA ALA A 84 -4.43 19.83 6.99
C ALA A 84 -3.79 20.70 5.90
N ARG A 85 -2.70 21.38 6.28
CA ARG A 85 -1.80 22.07 5.32
C ARG A 85 -1.03 21.08 4.47
N LEU A 86 -0.57 20.00 5.08
CA LEU A 86 0.10 18.89 4.41
C LEU A 86 -0.67 17.59 4.65
N LEU A 87 -1.00 16.86 3.59
CA LEU A 87 -1.57 15.52 3.65
C LEU A 87 -0.55 14.50 3.17
N ILE A 88 -0.23 13.52 4.01
CA ILE A 88 0.76 12.49 3.72
C ILE A 88 0.06 11.14 3.60
N ALA A 89 0.20 10.48 2.45
CA ALA A 89 -0.17 9.08 2.28
C ALA A 89 0.86 8.21 3.01
N PHE A 90 0.48 7.76 4.21
CA PHE A 90 1.34 7.02 5.11
C PHE A 90 1.14 5.50 4.95
N GLY A 91 2.06 4.85 4.23
CA GLY A 91 2.05 3.41 3.98
C GLY A 91 1.58 3.00 2.59
N SER A 92 1.88 1.75 2.23
CA SER A 92 1.58 1.20 0.90
C SER A 92 0.09 1.17 0.57
N CYS A 93 -0.78 1.04 1.56
CA CYS A 93 -2.23 1.03 1.35
C CYS A 93 -2.76 2.39 0.89
N SER A 94 -2.40 3.48 1.56
CA SER A 94 -2.83 4.82 1.15
C SER A 94 -2.10 5.30 -0.10
N HIS A 95 -0.82 4.91 -0.27
CA HIS A 95 -0.03 5.28 -1.44
C HIS A 95 -0.45 4.53 -2.72
N MET A 96 -0.61 3.20 -2.66
CA MET A 96 -0.76 2.36 -3.86
C MET A 96 -1.95 1.39 -3.80
N GLY A 97 -2.70 1.36 -2.69
CA GLY A 97 -3.85 0.49 -2.47
C GLY A 97 -3.53 -0.73 -1.61
N GLY A 98 -2.26 -1.14 -1.55
CA GLY A 98 -1.77 -2.18 -0.65
C GLY A 98 -2.39 -3.56 -0.91
N VAL A 99 -2.23 -4.46 0.07
CA VAL A 99 -2.81 -5.81 0.01
C VAL A 99 -4.34 -5.80 -0.13
N PRO A 100 -5.10 -4.92 0.56
CA PRO A 100 -6.54 -4.83 0.35
C PRO A 100 -6.91 -4.57 -1.12
N GLY A 101 -6.05 -3.87 -1.86
CA GLY A 101 -6.22 -3.58 -3.28
C GLY A 101 -6.41 -4.80 -4.19
N LEU A 102 -5.94 -6.00 -3.79
CA LEU A 102 -6.20 -7.24 -4.52
C LEU A 102 -7.69 -7.60 -4.59
N ALA A 103 -8.51 -7.04 -3.71
CA ALA A 103 -9.96 -7.16 -3.77
C ALA A 103 -10.54 -6.60 -5.09
N ASN A 104 -9.79 -5.76 -5.83
CA ASN A 104 -10.21 -5.26 -7.15
C ASN A 104 -10.21 -6.34 -8.25
N LEU A 105 -9.82 -7.58 -7.93
CA LEU A 105 -10.00 -8.74 -8.80
C LEU A 105 -11.42 -9.33 -8.77
N PHE A 106 -12.22 -8.89 -7.81
CA PHE A 106 -13.58 -9.36 -7.58
C PHE A 106 -14.50 -8.15 -7.50
N ASP A 107 -15.76 -8.31 -7.92
CA ASP A 107 -16.76 -7.28 -7.67
C ASP A 107 -17.26 -7.33 -6.22
N ARG A 108 -17.99 -6.29 -5.82
CA ARG A 108 -18.55 -6.19 -4.46
C ARG A 108 -19.46 -7.37 -4.12
N GLU A 109 -20.24 -7.86 -5.08
CA GLU A 109 -21.20 -8.94 -4.86
C GLU A 109 -20.49 -10.27 -4.60
N GLU A 110 -19.46 -10.60 -5.39
CA GLU A 110 -18.61 -11.77 -5.19
C GLU A 110 -17.99 -11.77 -3.78
N ILE A 111 -17.47 -10.63 -3.33
CA ILE A 111 -16.88 -10.49 -1.99
C ILE A 111 -17.93 -10.70 -0.90
N LEU A 112 -19.06 -9.98 -0.97
CA LEU A 112 -20.10 -10.04 0.07
C LEU A 112 -20.76 -11.42 0.13
N ARG A 113 -21.01 -12.04 -1.03
CA ARG A 113 -21.54 -13.41 -1.11
C ARG A 113 -20.60 -14.42 -0.46
N TYR A 114 -19.30 -14.33 -0.74
CA TYR A 114 -18.34 -15.22 -0.09
C TYR A 114 -18.31 -15.02 1.43
N VAL A 115 -18.17 -13.78 1.89
CA VAL A 115 -18.00 -13.46 3.32
C VAL A 115 -19.24 -13.76 4.15
N TYR A 116 -20.45 -13.56 3.61
CA TYR A 116 -21.70 -13.68 4.37
C TYR A 116 -22.55 -14.91 4.02
N GLU A 117 -22.18 -15.72 3.02
CA GLU A 117 -22.96 -16.90 2.62
C GLU A 117 -22.12 -18.14 2.34
N GLU A 118 -21.04 -18.04 1.55
CA GLU A 118 -20.35 -19.23 1.01
C GLU A 118 -19.14 -19.69 1.84
N ALA A 119 -18.58 -18.83 2.69
CA ALA A 119 -17.44 -19.20 3.51
C ALA A 119 -17.79 -20.40 4.42
N PRO A 120 -16.90 -21.42 4.56
CA PRO A 120 -17.26 -22.72 5.13
C PRO A 120 -17.86 -22.70 6.55
N THR A 121 -17.55 -21.68 7.34
CA THR A 121 -17.98 -21.52 8.73
C THR A 121 -19.23 -20.64 8.88
N VAL A 122 -19.74 -20.06 7.80
CA VAL A 122 -20.88 -19.15 7.84
C VAL A 122 -22.18 -19.93 7.85
N HIS A 123 -22.94 -19.78 8.94
CA HIS A 123 -24.30 -20.29 9.05
C HIS A 123 -25.30 -19.15 8.91
N ASN A 124 -25.77 -18.91 7.69
CA ASN A 124 -26.70 -17.82 7.35
C ASN A 124 -27.83 -18.32 6.41
N PRO A 125 -28.75 -19.17 6.90
CA PRO A 125 -29.76 -19.79 6.05
C PRO A 125 -30.74 -18.78 5.42
N GLN A 126 -30.92 -17.61 6.05
CA GLN A 126 -31.76 -16.53 5.56
C GLN A 126 -31.03 -15.57 4.61
N ARG A 127 -29.71 -15.74 4.41
CA ARG A 127 -28.86 -14.88 3.57
C ARG A 127 -28.96 -13.39 3.92
N VAL A 128 -29.06 -13.09 5.22
CA VAL A 128 -29.08 -11.71 5.68
C VAL A 128 -27.69 -11.10 5.49
N ARG A 129 -27.62 -9.88 4.97
CA ARG A 129 -26.37 -9.14 4.79
C ARG A 129 -26.44 -7.81 5.53
N PRO A 130 -25.29 -7.21 5.88
CA PRO A 130 -25.28 -5.85 6.42
C PRO A 130 -25.91 -4.87 5.43
N GLU A 131 -26.88 -4.11 5.90
CA GLU A 131 -27.50 -3.00 5.17
C GLU A 131 -26.93 -1.67 5.67
N THR A 132 -26.92 -0.65 4.81
CA THR A 132 -26.39 0.67 5.21
C THR A 132 -27.31 1.40 6.17
N ARG A 133 -28.55 0.93 6.35
CA ARG A 133 -29.61 1.57 7.14
C ARG A 133 -30.55 0.50 7.67
N ILE A 134 -30.86 0.53 8.96
CA ILE A 134 -31.92 -0.29 9.54
C ILE A 134 -32.58 0.46 10.70
N GLU A 135 -33.90 0.36 10.79
CA GLU A 135 -34.67 0.94 11.88
C GLU A 135 -34.89 -0.14 12.97
N VAL A 136 -34.49 0.16 14.20
CA VAL A 136 -34.66 -0.67 15.39
C VAL A 136 -35.27 0.16 16.52
N ASP A 137 -35.65 -0.46 17.63
CA ASP A 137 -36.30 0.22 18.77
C ASP A 137 -35.43 1.34 19.36
N GLU A 138 -34.10 1.18 19.33
CA GLU A 138 -33.12 2.16 19.79
C GLU A 138 -32.89 3.32 18.79
N GLY A 139 -33.44 3.23 17.58
CA GLY A 139 -33.38 4.27 16.55
C GLY A 139 -32.89 3.78 15.18
N LEU A 140 -32.54 4.74 14.31
CA LEU A 140 -31.96 4.44 13.00
C LEU A 140 -30.46 4.13 13.15
N LEU A 141 -30.07 2.89 12.82
CA LEU A 141 -28.67 2.50 12.72
C LEU A 141 -28.20 2.64 11.27
N THR A 142 -26.97 3.13 11.09
CA THR A 142 -26.35 3.30 9.78
C THR A 142 -24.99 2.62 9.71
N LEU A 143 -24.67 2.05 8.55
CA LEU A 143 -23.34 1.55 8.22
C LEU A 143 -22.78 2.28 7.00
N PRO A 144 -21.44 2.49 6.94
CA PRO A 144 -20.80 3.02 5.75
C PRO A 144 -21.09 2.18 4.52
N ALA A 145 -21.31 2.82 3.37
CA ALA A 145 -21.43 2.11 2.11
C ALA A 145 -20.08 1.47 1.76
N PHE A 146 -20.11 0.24 1.26
CA PHE A 146 -18.93 -0.48 0.78
C PHE A 146 -18.80 -0.29 -0.73
N ASP A 147 -17.68 0.27 -1.19
CA ASP A 147 -17.48 0.60 -2.60
C ASP A 147 -17.16 -0.63 -3.45
N GLU A 148 -17.38 -0.48 -4.76
CA GLU A 148 -17.05 -1.50 -5.77
C GLU A 148 -15.56 -1.80 -5.86
N ALA A 149 -14.71 -0.81 -5.62
CA ALA A 149 -13.26 -0.95 -5.74
C ALA A 149 -12.53 -0.23 -4.62
N VAL A 150 -11.39 -0.79 -4.23
CA VAL A 150 -10.37 -0.11 -3.43
C VAL A 150 -9.74 0.99 -4.28
N ARG A 151 -9.55 2.15 -3.67
CA ARG A 151 -8.85 3.31 -4.23
C ARG A 151 -7.66 3.68 -3.36
N THR A 152 -6.66 4.30 -3.96
CA THR A 152 -5.60 5.00 -3.23
C THR A 152 -6.12 6.30 -2.62
N LEU A 153 -5.34 6.90 -1.73
CA LEU A 153 -5.71 8.18 -1.12
C LEU A 153 -5.73 9.32 -2.15
N ASP A 154 -4.74 9.35 -3.06
CA ASP A 154 -4.59 10.35 -4.13
C ASP A 154 -5.61 10.21 -5.27
N GLN A 155 -6.30 9.07 -5.36
CA GLN A 155 -7.51 8.92 -6.19
C GLN A 155 -8.77 9.52 -5.54
N THR A 156 -8.68 10.00 -4.30
CA THR A 156 -9.81 10.51 -3.51
C THR A 156 -9.64 11.99 -3.15
N VAL A 157 -8.45 12.38 -2.68
CA VAL A 157 -8.10 13.75 -2.27
C VAL A 157 -6.68 14.11 -2.71
N GLU A 158 -6.35 15.40 -2.79
CA GLU A 158 -4.98 15.83 -3.09
C GLU A 158 -4.02 15.44 -1.96
N VAL A 159 -2.94 14.71 -2.31
CA VAL A 159 -1.89 14.27 -1.39
C VAL A 159 -0.60 15.04 -1.68
N ASP A 160 0.03 15.56 -0.63
CA ASP A 160 1.27 16.34 -0.74
C ASP A 160 2.52 15.47 -0.81
N TYR A 161 2.56 14.38 -0.04
CA TYR A 161 3.73 13.50 0.06
C TYR A 161 3.32 12.04 0.31
N TYR A 162 4.21 11.11 -0.04
CA TYR A 162 4.02 9.68 0.18
C TYR A 162 5.13 9.13 1.07
N LEU A 163 4.78 8.39 2.12
CA LEU A 163 5.73 7.68 2.96
C LEU A 163 5.54 6.17 2.75
N PRO A 164 6.40 5.50 1.96
CA PRO A 164 6.11 4.16 1.45
C PRO A 164 6.48 3.05 2.44
N GLY A 165 5.88 1.87 2.24
CA GLY A 165 6.20 0.64 2.97
C GLY A 165 4.96 -0.05 3.56
N CYS A 166 5.07 -1.34 3.88
CA CYS A 166 3.99 -2.14 4.45
C CYS A 166 4.43 -2.89 5.73
N PRO A 167 4.64 -2.17 6.86
CA PRO A 167 4.51 -0.72 7.03
C PRO A 167 5.78 0.06 6.63
N PRO A 168 5.76 1.40 6.62
CA PRO A 168 6.96 2.21 6.45
C PRO A 168 8.04 1.89 7.50
N PRO A 169 9.29 1.65 7.08
CA PRO A 169 10.42 1.46 8.00
C PRO A 169 10.60 2.64 8.96
N VAL A 170 10.92 2.37 10.23
CA VAL A 170 11.14 3.38 11.29
C VAL A 170 12.15 4.45 10.87
N GLY A 171 13.22 4.06 10.18
CA GLY A 171 14.21 5.01 9.65
C GLY A 171 13.62 6.03 8.67
N LEU A 172 12.70 5.61 7.80
CA LEU A 172 12.01 6.51 6.87
C LEU A 172 10.98 7.40 7.58
N ILE A 173 10.27 6.86 8.57
CA ILE A 173 9.35 7.64 9.43
C ILE A 173 10.11 8.78 10.10
N ARG A 174 11.25 8.47 10.72
CA ARG A 174 12.11 9.47 11.38
C ARG A 174 12.56 10.55 10.41
N SER A 175 13.11 10.17 9.25
CA SER A 175 13.56 11.13 8.24
C SER A 175 12.42 12.01 7.72
N ALA A 176 11.22 11.45 7.54
CA ALA A 176 10.05 12.21 7.12
C ALA A 176 9.60 13.21 8.19
N LEU A 177 9.53 12.80 9.45
CA LEU A 177 9.17 13.68 10.57
C LEU A 177 10.19 14.82 10.73
N GLN A 178 11.48 14.51 10.66
CA GLN A 178 12.54 15.51 10.72
C GLN A 178 12.43 16.52 9.57
N ALA A 179 12.27 16.05 8.33
CA ALA A 179 12.12 16.92 7.17
C ALA A 179 10.87 17.84 7.27
N LEU A 180 9.78 17.34 7.84
CA LEU A 180 8.57 18.12 8.12
C LEU A 180 8.81 19.20 9.18
N LEU A 181 9.49 18.86 10.29
CA LEU A 181 9.77 19.78 11.38
C LEU A 181 10.78 20.88 10.99
N GLU A 182 11.77 20.54 10.18
CA GLU A 182 12.80 21.47 9.69
C GLU A 182 12.34 22.28 8.47
N GLY A 183 11.18 21.94 7.89
CA GLY A 183 10.68 22.57 6.65
C GLY A 183 11.52 22.23 5.41
N GLN A 184 12.31 21.15 5.46
CA GLN A 184 13.21 20.71 4.39
C GLN A 184 12.57 19.59 3.56
N LEU A 185 11.41 19.87 2.97
CA LEU A 185 10.69 18.89 2.17
C LEU A 185 11.12 18.93 0.70
N PRO A 186 11.15 17.78 0.02
CA PRO A 186 11.29 17.76 -1.44
C PRO A 186 10.07 18.39 -2.13
N PRO A 187 10.08 18.54 -3.46
CA PRO A 187 8.91 19.00 -4.20
C PRO A 187 7.65 18.19 -3.85
N ARG A 188 6.48 18.84 -3.78
CA ARG A 188 5.20 18.16 -3.56
C ARG A 188 4.97 17.05 -4.58
N GLY A 189 4.30 15.99 -4.15
CA GLY A 189 4.12 14.74 -4.90
C GLY A 189 5.28 13.76 -4.75
N SER A 190 6.35 14.12 -4.03
CA SER A 190 7.49 13.23 -3.82
C SER A 190 7.19 12.08 -2.86
N VAL A 191 7.80 10.93 -3.13
CA VAL A 191 7.90 9.82 -2.19
C VAL A 191 9.08 10.07 -1.25
N LEU A 192 8.84 10.12 0.06
CA LEU A 192 9.81 10.40 1.13
C LEU A 192 10.69 9.17 1.43
N ALA A 193 11.37 8.68 0.41
CA ALA A 193 12.30 7.56 0.47
C ALA A 193 13.30 7.64 -0.71
N PRO A 194 14.51 7.05 -0.59
CA PRO A 194 15.55 7.16 -1.62
C PRO A 194 15.04 6.76 -3.02
N ASP A 195 15.35 7.55 -4.05
CA ASP A 195 14.85 7.31 -5.41
C ASP A 195 15.77 6.40 -6.24
N VAL A 196 16.10 5.26 -5.66
CA VAL A 196 16.93 4.21 -6.27
C VAL A 196 16.33 2.85 -5.99
N ALA A 197 16.66 1.85 -6.83
CA ALA A 197 16.19 0.49 -6.63
C ALA A 197 16.79 -0.13 -5.36
N LEU A 198 16.07 -1.04 -4.71
CA LEU A 198 16.46 -1.74 -3.49
C LEU A 198 17.80 -2.47 -3.62
N CYS A 199 18.17 -2.85 -4.85
CA CYS A 199 19.50 -3.40 -5.12
C CYS A 199 20.64 -2.51 -4.62
N ALA A 200 20.47 -1.18 -4.56
CA ALA A 200 21.49 -0.25 -4.10
C ALA A 200 21.96 -0.50 -2.65
N GLU A 201 21.07 -0.96 -1.78
CA GLU A 201 21.36 -1.28 -0.37
C GLU A 201 21.38 -2.80 -0.09
N CYS A 202 21.20 -3.63 -1.13
CA CYS A 202 21.13 -5.08 -0.96
C CYS A 202 22.52 -5.67 -0.68
N PRO A 203 22.71 -6.43 0.41
CA PRO A 203 24.00 -7.02 0.75
C PRO A 203 24.46 -8.08 -0.25
N ARG A 204 23.53 -8.65 -1.03
CA ARG A 204 23.81 -9.65 -2.07
C ARG A 204 24.07 -9.06 -3.45
N LYS A 205 24.11 -7.72 -3.59
CA LYS A 205 24.40 -7.08 -4.88
C LYS A 205 25.76 -7.52 -5.47
N PRO A 206 26.86 -7.66 -4.70
CA PRO A 206 28.15 -8.05 -5.25
C PRO A 206 28.18 -9.46 -5.87
N THR A 207 27.25 -10.35 -5.46
CA THR A 207 27.16 -11.72 -5.98
C THR A 207 26.21 -11.84 -7.19
N LYS A 208 25.62 -10.73 -7.63
CA LYS A 208 24.81 -10.69 -8.85
C LYS A 208 25.74 -10.72 -10.08
N PRO A 209 25.59 -11.68 -11.00
CA PRO A 209 26.39 -11.71 -12.22
C PRO A 209 26.04 -10.51 -13.13
N GLU A 210 27.01 -10.09 -13.95
CA GLU A 210 26.82 -9.00 -14.93
C GLU A 210 25.68 -9.33 -15.90
N ARG A 211 25.64 -10.58 -16.38
CA ARG A 211 24.55 -11.13 -17.18
C ARG A 211 23.77 -12.13 -16.34
N LEU A 212 22.54 -11.76 -15.99
CA LEU A 212 21.54 -12.67 -15.45
C LEU A 212 20.83 -13.38 -16.61
N ALA A 213 20.82 -14.70 -16.58
CA ALA A 213 20.19 -15.57 -17.56
C ALA A 213 19.42 -16.65 -16.80
N LEU A 214 18.10 -16.50 -16.72
CA LEU A 214 17.22 -17.35 -15.92
C LEU A 214 16.67 -18.49 -16.79
N LYS A 215 17.09 -19.71 -16.49
CA LYS A 215 16.62 -20.93 -17.17
C LYS A 215 15.38 -21.54 -16.53
N ASP A 216 15.12 -21.17 -15.28
CA ASP A 216 14.01 -21.63 -14.48
C ASP A 216 13.66 -20.58 -13.40
N LEU A 217 12.40 -20.60 -12.98
CA LEU A 217 11.89 -19.76 -11.90
C LEU A 217 11.44 -20.64 -10.74
N LYS A 218 11.90 -20.30 -9.54
CA LYS A 218 11.69 -21.08 -8.31
C LYS A 218 10.96 -20.24 -7.29
N ARG A 219 10.06 -20.89 -6.55
CA ARG A 219 9.41 -20.33 -5.38
C ARG A 219 10.21 -20.70 -4.12
N PRO A 220 10.20 -19.86 -3.07
CA PRO A 220 11.01 -20.09 -1.87
C PRO A 220 10.86 -21.46 -1.21
N HIS A 221 9.67 -22.09 -1.29
CA HIS A 221 9.44 -23.43 -0.71
C HIS A 221 9.94 -24.59 -1.56
N GLN A 222 10.40 -24.34 -2.79
CA GLN A 222 10.84 -25.40 -3.72
C GLN A 222 12.35 -25.67 -3.60
N VAL A 223 13.12 -24.75 -3.03
CA VAL A 223 14.58 -24.84 -2.98
C VAL A 223 15.14 -24.30 -1.66
N LEU A 224 16.28 -24.83 -1.26
CA LEU A 224 17.08 -24.23 -0.18
C LEU A 224 17.82 -23.02 -0.74
N ILE A 225 17.51 -21.86 -0.18
CA ILE A 225 18.05 -20.58 -0.62
C ILE A 225 19.44 -20.37 -0.01
N ASP A 226 20.46 -20.20 -0.85
CA ASP A 226 21.79 -19.77 -0.39
C ASP A 226 21.69 -18.33 0.16
N PRO A 227 22.04 -18.09 1.44
CA PRO A 227 21.94 -16.77 2.06
C PRO A 227 22.94 -15.74 1.51
N GLN A 228 23.96 -16.15 0.76
CA GLN A 228 25.01 -15.24 0.26
C GLN A 228 24.76 -14.78 -1.18
N THR A 229 24.26 -15.68 -2.03
CA THR A 229 24.05 -15.38 -3.45
C THR A 229 22.79 -14.55 -3.71
N CYS A 230 22.86 -13.63 -4.67
CA CYS A 230 21.71 -12.86 -5.15
C CYS A 230 20.53 -13.79 -5.47
N LEU A 231 19.35 -13.51 -4.91
CA LEU A 231 18.16 -14.36 -5.06
C LEU A 231 17.76 -14.57 -6.53
N LEU A 232 17.81 -13.50 -7.33
CA LEU A 232 17.55 -13.61 -8.78
C LEU A 232 18.56 -14.51 -9.47
N ALA A 233 19.84 -14.46 -9.10
CA ALA A 233 20.87 -15.35 -9.67
C ALA A 233 20.63 -16.83 -9.34
N GLN A 234 19.85 -17.12 -8.30
CA GLN A 234 19.43 -18.49 -7.92
C GLN A 234 18.14 -18.94 -8.62
N GLY A 235 17.52 -18.09 -9.46
CA GLY A 235 16.22 -18.33 -10.06
C GLY A 235 15.03 -17.99 -9.15
N ILE A 236 15.26 -17.33 -8.01
CA ILE A 236 14.20 -16.94 -7.07
C ILE A 236 13.71 -15.54 -7.43
N ILE A 237 12.42 -15.41 -7.71
CA ILE A 237 11.82 -14.14 -8.11
C ILE A 237 11.90 -13.15 -6.95
N CYS A 238 12.68 -12.09 -7.13
CA CYS A 238 12.85 -11.00 -6.17
C CYS A 238 12.58 -9.66 -6.86
N LEU A 239 11.64 -8.89 -6.31
CA LEU A 239 11.21 -7.61 -6.91
C LEU A 239 12.12 -6.42 -6.57
N GLY A 240 13.23 -6.66 -5.86
CA GLY A 240 14.17 -5.62 -5.44
C GLY A 240 14.64 -4.68 -6.57
N PRO A 241 14.94 -5.16 -7.80
CA PRO A 241 15.31 -4.27 -8.91
C PRO A 241 14.20 -3.31 -9.36
N ALA A 242 12.94 -3.64 -9.10
CA ALA A 242 11.77 -2.84 -9.47
C ALA A 242 11.11 -2.13 -8.26
N THR A 243 11.76 -2.19 -7.10
CA THR A 243 11.25 -1.63 -5.84
C THR A 243 12.20 -0.58 -5.31
N ARG A 244 11.67 0.51 -4.77
CA ARG A 244 12.40 1.57 -4.10
C ARG A 244 13.20 1.05 -2.89
N SER A 245 14.36 1.64 -2.62
CA SER A 245 15.19 1.34 -1.43
C SER A 245 14.72 2.12 -0.19
N GLY A 246 15.36 1.89 0.96
CA GLY A 246 15.06 2.55 2.23
C GLY A 246 14.49 1.63 3.31
N CYS A 247 14.29 0.33 3.01
CA CYS A 247 13.86 -0.65 3.99
C CYS A 247 15.00 -1.47 4.61
N GLY A 248 16.25 -1.13 4.27
CA GLY A 248 17.43 -1.86 4.71
C GLY A 248 17.50 -3.27 4.13
N ALA A 249 16.77 -3.57 3.04
CA ALA A 249 16.67 -4.91 2.47
C ALA A 249 16.26 -6.01 3.48
N ALA A 250 15.41 -5.69 4.47
CA ALA A 250 15.07 -6.57 5.60
C ALA A 250 14.64 -7.99 5.18
N CYS A 251 13.80 -8.13 4.14
CA CYS A 251 13.39 -9.43 3.62
C CYS A 251 14.59 -10.28 3.17
N ILE A 252 15.52 -9.66 2.43
CA ILE A 252 16.71 -10.36 1.89
C ILE A 252 17.67 -10.76 3.01
N GLN A 253 17.78 -9.95 4.06
CA GLN A 253 18.52 -10.31 5.27
C GLN A 253 17.89 -11.52 5.98
N GLY A 254 16.56 -11.58 6.03
CA GLY A 254 15.79 -12.74 6.49
C GLY A 254 15.74 -13.91 5.50
N ASN A 255 16.61 -13.93 4.48
CA ASN A 255 16.67 -14.95 3.44
C ASN A 255 15.38 -15.14 2.60
N MET A 256 14.60 -14.07 2.42
CA MET A 256 13.38 -14.04 1.63
C MET A 256 13.45 -13.00 0.49
N PRO A 257 12.80 -13.25 -0.66
CA PRO A 257 12.77 -12.27 -1.74
C PRO A 257 11.99 -11.01 -1.37
N CYS A 258 12.40 -9.88 -1.96
CA CYS A 258 11.61 -8.66 -1.92
C CYS A 258 10.27 -8.88 -2.64
N THR A 259 9.19 -8.44 -1.99
CA THR A 259 7.81 -8.52 -2.50
C THR A 259 7.28 -7.19 -3.04
N GLY A 260 8.07 -6.10 -3.00
CA GLY A 260 7.71 -4.83 -3.63
C GLY A 260 6.89 -3.84 -2.79
N CYS A 261 6.87 -3.97 -1.47
CA CYS A 261 5.99 -3.16 -0.61
C CYS A 261 6.32 -1.65 -0.54
N LEU A 262 7.54 -1.23 -0.89
CA LEU A 262 7.93 0.18 -0.96
C LEU A 262 7.53 0.86 -2.28
N GLY A 263 7.00 0.09 -3.25
CA GLY A 263 6.61 0.63 -4.54
C GLY A 263 7.79 0.98 -5.47
N PRO A 264 7.51 1.52 -6.65
CA PRO A 264 8.52 1.81 -7.66
C PRO A 264 9.33 3.10 -7.38
N THR A 265 10.40 3.29 -8.16
CA THR A 265 11.11 4.59 -8.25
C THR A 265 10.32 5.60 -9.09
N SER A 266 10.66 6.89 -8.99
CA SER A 266 9.88 8.01 -9.56
C SER A 266 9.68 7.94 -11.08
N ARG A 267 10.57 7.23 -11.79
CA ARG A 267 10.54 7.09 -13.26
C ARG A 267 9.65 5.94 -13.73
N VAL A 268 9.02 5.22 -12.82
CA VAL A 268 8.23 4.03 -13.13
C VAL A 268 6.80 4.28 -12.69
N LEU A 269 5.92 4.43 -13.68
CA LEU A 269 4.49 4.67 -13.47
C LEU A 269 3.79 3.42 -12.89
N ASP A 270 4.07 2.26 -13.46
CA ASP A 270 3.50 0.98 -13.04
C ASP A 270 4.60 0.01 -12.62
N GLY A 271 4.72 -0.20 -11.31
CA GLY A 271 5.74 -1.07 -10.72
C GLY A 271 5.56 -2.54 -11.12
N GLY A 272 4.32 -3.01 -11.25
CA GLY A 272 4.05 -4.40 -11.60
C GLY A 272 4.38 -4.69 -13.07
N ALA A 273 3.96 -3.80 -13.97
CA ALA A 273 4.32 -3.89 -15.39
C ALA A 273 5.84 -3.78 -15.60
N LYS A 274 6.52 -2.90 -14.84
CA LYS A 274 7.97 -2.76 -14.92
C LYS A 274 8.71 -3.99 -14.40
N ALA A 275 8.23 -4.57 -13.30
CA ALA A 275 8.78 -5.81 -12.75
C ALA A 275 8.61 -6.98 -13.73
N LEU A 276 7.42 -7.12 -14.33
CA LEU A 276 7.14 -8.12 -15.36
C LEU A 276 8.07 -7.95 -16.57
N SER A 277 8.19 -6.72 -17.09
CA SER A 277 9.07 -6.40 -18.23
C SER A 277 10.54 -6.72 -17.93
N ALA A 278 11.00 -6.39 -16.71
CA ALA A 278 12.35 -6.71 -16.28
C ALA A 278 12.56 -8.23 -16.18
N LEU A 279 11.62 -8.98 -15.59
CA LEU A 279 11.72 -10.43 -15.47
C LEU A 279 11.73 -11.12 -16.84
N ALA A 280 10.84 -10.71 -17.75
CA ALA A 280 10.77 -11.26 -19.11
C ALA A 280 12.09 -11.08 -19.87
N SER A 281 12.79 -9.96 -19.64
CA SER A 281 14.08 -9.67 -20.27
C SER A 281 15.25 -10.48 -19.68
N LEU A 282 15.03 -11.18 -18.56
CA LEU A 282 16.04 -12.02 -17.91
C LEU A 282 15.91 -13.51 -18.25
N LEU A 283 14.85 -13.90 -18.96
CA LEU A 283 14.64 -15.30 -19.34
C LEU A 283 15.63 -15.71 -20.43
N ASP A 284 16.31 -16.83 -20.22
CA ASP A 284 17.28 -17.42 -21.16
C ASP A 284 16.58 -18.46 -22.05
N ALA A 285 15.57 -18.00 -22.80
CA ALA A 285 14.75 -18.84 -23.67
C ALA A 285 14.33 -18.07 -24.92
N THR A 286 14.39 -18.71 -26.08
CA THR A 286 13.94 -18.15 -27.38
C THR A 286 12.78 -18.91 -27.98
N GLU A 287 12.58 -20.17 -27.59
CA GLU A 287 11.50 -21.02 -28.08
C GLU A 287 10.24 -20.87 -27.20
N GLU A 288 9.07 -20.78 -27.83
CA GLU A 288 7.78 -20.53 -27.15
C GLU A 288 7.48 -21.56 -26.05
N ALA A 289 7.62 -22.86 -26.35
CA ALA A 289 7.40 -23.94 -25.39
C ALA A 289 8.37 -23.87 -24.19
N GLU A 290 9.57 -23.31 -24.39
CA GLU A 290 10.52 -23.12 -23.30
C GLU A 290 10.10 -21.98 -22.39
N ILE A 291 9.66 -20.87 -22.98
CA ILE A 291 9.17 -19.69 -22.26
C ILE A 291 7.95 -20.08 -21.42
N GLU A 292 6.98 -20.80 -22.00
CA GLU A 292 5.78 -21.27 -21.28
C GLU A 292 6.16 -22.10 -20.05
N ARG A 293 7.05 -23.09 -20.21
CA ARG A 293 7.56 -23.92 -19.11
C ARG A 293 8.22 -23.10 -18.00
N ILE A 294 8.96 -22.05 -18.35
CA ILE A 294 9.58 -21.17 -17.33
C ILE A 294 8.52 -20.34 -16.61
N LEU A 295 7.51 -19.85 -17.34
CA LEU A 295 6.43 -19.03 -16.80
C LEU A 295 5.47 -19.82 -15.88
N GLU A 296 5.39 -21.15 -15.99
CA GLU A 296 4.71 -22.01 -15.00
C GLU A 296 5.25 -21.82 -13.56
N GLY A 297 6.48 -21.33 -13.41
CA GLY A 297 7.03 -20.91 -12.12
C GLY A 297 6.28 -19.74 -11.46
N ILE A 298 5.37 -19.07 -12.18
CA ILE A 298 4.55 -17.95 -11.74
C ILE A 298 3.05 -18.33 -11.79
N PRO A 299 2.54 -19.05 -10.78
CA PRO A 299 1.15 -19.49 -10.79
C PRO A 299 0.14 -18.34 -10.59
N ASP A 300 0.58 -17.22 -10.01
CA ASP A 300 -0.24 -16.04 -9.75
C ASP A 300 0.52 -14.76 -10.10
N PRO A 301 0.46 -14.31 -11.37
CA PRO A 301 1.13 -13.09 -11.80
C PRO A 301 0.61 -11.84 -11.09
N VAL A 302 -0.69 -11.75 -10.79
CA VAL A 302 -1.24 -10.55 -10.16
C VAL A 302 -0.79 -10.45 -8.71
N GLY A 303 -0.91 -11.52 -7.92
CA GLY A 303 -0.46 -11.54 -6.53
C GLY A 303 1.06 -11.49 -6.37
N LEU A 304 1.82 -11.75 -7.44
CA LEU A 304 3.26 -11.52 -7.50
C LEU A 304 3.58 -10.06 -7.79
N PHE A 305 3.11 -9.51 -8.92
CA PHE A 305 3.58 -8.21 -9.42
C PHE A 305 2.79 -7.01 -8.88
N TYR A 306 1.56 -7.22 -8.42
CA TYR A 306 0.63 -6.16 -8.00
C TYR A 306 0.14 -6.31 -6.56
N ARG A 307 0.82 -7.12 -5.74
CA ARG A 307 0.45 -7.41 -4.34
C ARG A 307 0.11 -6.16 -3.52
N TYR A 308 0.79 -5.05 -3.77
CA TYR A 308 0.63 -3.81 -3.02
C TYR A 308 0.13 -2.63 -3.87
N SER A 309 -0.12 -2.83 -5.15
CA SER A 309 -0.26 -1.73 -6.12
C SER A 309 -1.33 -1.91 -7.18
N LEU A 310 -2.17 -2.95 -7.09
CA LEU A 310 -3.22 -3.17 -8.09
C LEU A 310 -4.12 -1.92 -8.30
N PRO A 311 -4.62 -1.22 -7.27
CA PRO A 311 -5.44 -0.02 -7.46
C PRO A 311 -4.72 1.15 -8.14
N ALA A 312 -3.42 1.31 -7.91
CA ALA A 312 -2.58 2.35 -8.53
C ALA A 312 -2.02 1.97 -9.91
N SER A 313 -2.09 0.68 -10.28
CA SER A 313 -1.61 0.19 -11.57
C SER A 313 -2.42 0.76 -12.75
N LEU A 314 -1.88 0.64 -13.95
CA LEU A 314 -2.61 0.96 -15.19
C LEU A 314 -3.84 0.06 -15.40
N LEU A 315 -3.90 -1.09 -14.72
CA LEU A 315 -5.03 -2.01 -14.81
C LEU A 315 -6.16 -1.62 -13.85
N HIS A 316 -5.83 -1.05 -12.68
CA HIS A 316 -6.72 -0.66 -11.57
C HIS A 316 -7.58 -1.77 -10.94
N ARG A 317 -8.28 -2.54 -11.76
CA ARG A 317 -9.21 -3.60 -11.40
C ARG A 317 -9.34 -4.61 -12.53
N ARG A 318 -9.86 -5.80 -12.23
CA ARG A 318 -10.26 -6.73 -13.27
C ARG A 318 -11.38 -6.10 -14.11
N ALA A 319 -11.26 -6.18 -15.43
CA ALA A 319 -12.35 -5.85 -16.33
C ALA A 319 -13.51 -6.82 -16.04
N GLY A 320 -14.66 -6.30 -15.61
CA GLY A 320 -15.83 -7.14 -15.34
C GLY A 320 -16.24 -7.91 -16.60
N ASN A 321 -16.85 -9.09 -16.42
CA ASN A 321 -17.56 -9.75 -17.51
C ASN A 321 -18.67 -8.80 -17.98
N GLY A 322 -18.46 -8.17 -19.13
CA GLY A 322 -19.17 -6.96 -19.51
C GLY A 322 -20.70 -7.05 -19.41
N ARG A 323 -21.29 -6.19 -18.59
CA ARG A 323 -22.15 -5.16 -19.17
C ARG A 323 -21.25 -3.98 -19.50
N ARG A 324 -20.88 -3.85 -20.78
CA ARG A 324 -20.28 -2.61 -21.29
C ARG A 324 -21.27 -1.49 -20.99
N VAL A 325 -20.99 -0.68 -19.97
CA VAL A 325 -21.59 0.65 -19.87
C VAL A 325 -21.01 1.42 -21.05
N GLN A 326 -21.84 1.70 -22.06
CA GLN A 326 -21.50 2.68 -23.07
C GLN A 326 -21.36 4.02 -22.35
N GLU A 327 -20.15 4.39 -21.98
CA GLU A 327 -19.84 5.77 -21.64
C GLU A 327 -19.91 6.58 -22.94
N GLY A 328 -21.04 7.27 -23.10
CA GLY A 328 -21.16 8.37 -24.03
C GLY A 328 -20.12 9.43 -23.68
N ARG A 329 -19.09 9.54 -24.50
CA ARG A 329 -18.27 10.75 -24.61
C ARG A 329 -19.18 11.87 -25.10
N THR A 330 -19.66 12.71 -24.20
CA THR A 330 -20.01 14.09 -24.54
C THR A 330 -18.73 14.93 -24.49
N ARG A 331 -18.55 15.70 -25.57
CA ARG A 331 -17.41 16.58 -25.85
C ARG A 331 -17.25 17.69 -24.82
#